data_AF-A0A9D8PN62-F1
#
_entry.id   AF-A0A9D8PN62-F1
#
_cell.length_a   1.000
_cell.length_b   1.000
_cell.length_c   1.000
_cell.angle_alpha   90.00
_cell.angle_beta   90.00
_cell.angle_gamma   90.00
#
_symmetry.space_group_name_H-M   'P 1'
#
loop_
_entity.id
_entity.type
_entity.pdbx_description
1 polymer ?
#
loop_
_entity_poly.entity_id
_entity_poly.type
_entity_poly.pdbx_seq_one_letter_code
_entity_poly.pdbx_strand_id
1 'polypeptide(L)'
;MTLAPLEAVAVSYEHSADLPALLDRLGVSLVLSTYQAGRLVGVGSRAGALSLSFSHFDQAMGVCRTPAGLAVGCRQMIWQLPADRAIAPSLSPEREHDIAFLARTGHLT
;
A
#
# COMPACT_ATOMS: atom_id res chain seq x y z
N MET A 1 -9.59 26.06 -22.53
CA MET A 1 -10.23 25.85 -21.22
C MET A 1 -9.11 25.59 -20.22
N THR A 2 -8.67 26.62 -19.51
CA THR A 2 -7.48 26.59 -18.64
C THR A 2 -7.92 26.08 -17.27
N LEU A 3 -7.36 24.95 -16.82
CA LEU A 3 -7.65 24.42 -15.49
C LEU A 3 -7.07 25.37 -14.44
N ALA A 4 -7.90 25.85 -13.52
CA ALA A 4 -7.46 26.62 -12.37
C ALA A 4 -6.51 25.77 -11.50
N PRO A 5 -5.51 26.37 -10.84
CA PRO A 5 -4.62 25.63 -9.96
C PRO A 5 -5.42 25.02 -8.82
N LEU A 6 -5.21 23.74 -8.52
CA LEU A 6 -5.78 23.09 -7.34
C LEU A 6 -5.15 23.75 -6.11
N GLU A 7 -5.95 24.46 -5.32
CA GLU A 7 -5.52 25.09 -4.08
C GLU A 7 -5.11 23.98 -3.09
N ALA A 8 -3.83 23.98 -2.70
CA ALA A 8 -3.32 22.97 -1.78
C ALA A 8 -3.89 23.22 -0.38
N VAL A 9 -4.81 22.36 0.03
CA VAL A 9 -5.40 22.40 1.39
C VAL A 9 -4.40 21.80 2.37
N ALA A 10 -4.07 22.56 3.42
CA ALA A 10 -3.23 22.06 4.51
C ALA A 10 -3.96 20.94 5.25
N VAL A 11 -3.37 19.74 5.26
CA VAL A 11 -3.89 18.58 5.99
C VAL A 11 -3.08 18.42 7.27
N SER A 12 -3.72 18.64 8.41
CA SER A 12 -3.16 18.30 9.72
C SER A 12 -3.54 16.87 10.07
N TYR A 13 -2.57 16.06 10.49
CA TYR A 13 -2.80 14.70 10.97
C TYR A 13 -1.90 14.43 12.17
N GLU A 14 -2.39 13.58 13.07
CA GLU A 14 -1.61 13.02 14.18
C GLU A 14 -1.72 11.50 14.11
N HIS A 15 -0.62 10.81 14.39
CA HIS A 15 -0.65 9.38 14.61
C HIS A 15 -0.17 9.11 16.04
N SER A 16 -0.64 8.03 16.65
CA SER A 16 -0.06 7.59 17.92
C SER A 16 1.44 7.37 17.73
N ALA A 17 2.25 7.94 18.62
CA ALA A 17 3.70 7.72 18.63
C ALA A 17 4.05 6.23 18.75
N ASP A 18 3.13 5.44 19.33
CA ASP A 18 3.30 4.02 19.58
C ASP A 18 2.91 3.12 18.40
N LEU A 19 2.48 3.66 17.24
CA LEU A 19 2.08 2.85 16.10
C LEU A 19 3.20 1.92 15.59
N PRO A 20 4.47 2.37 15.41
CA PRO A 20 5.58 1.47 15.09
C PRO A 20 5.69 0.30 16.07
N ALA A 21 5.70 0.60 17.36
CA ALA A 21 5.82 -0.40 18.42
C ALA A 21 4.62 -1.36 18.46
N LEU A 22 3.42 -0.89 18.10
CA LEU A 22 2.23 -1.73 18.00
C LEU A 22 2.34 -2.71 16.82
N LEU A 23 2.77 -2.23 15.65
CA LEU A 23 2.97 -3.07 14.46
C LEU A 23 4.04 -4.14 14.73
N ASP A 24 5.16 -3.76 15.34
CA ASP A 24 6.24 -4.68 15.74
C ASP A 24 5.74 -5.75 16.72
N ARG A 25 5.01 -5.36 17.78
CA ARG A 25 4.48 -6.31 18.76
C ARG A 25 3.48 -7.30 18.16
N LEU A 26 2.69 -6.85 17.19
CA LEU A 26 1.69 -7.70 16.52
C LEU A 26 2.30 -8.51 15.37
N GLY A 27 3.49 -8.15 14.88
CA GLY A 27 4.10 -8.77 13.70
C GLY A 27 3.28 -8.55 12.43
N VAL A 28 2.68 -7.36 12.27
CA VAL A 28 1.79 -7.05 11.14
C VAL A 28 2.20 -5.79 10.41
N SER A 29 1.81 -5.72 9.14
CA SER A 29 1.81 -4.50 8.33
C SER A 29 0.38 -4.17 7.91
N LEU A 30 0.10 -2.90 7.69
CA LEU A 30 -1.18 -2.41 7.18
C LEU A 30 -1.05 -2.12 5.69
N VAL A 31 -2.15 -2.34 4.96
CA VAL A 31 -2.28 -1.92 3.56
C VAL A 31 -3.56 -1.12 3.43
N LEU A 32 -3.46 0.09 2.87
CA LEU A 32 -4.60 0.98 2.70
C LEU A 32 -4.62 1.58 1.30
N SER A 33 -5.81 1.77 0.75
CA SER A 33 -6.04 2.43 -0.54
C SER A 33 -6.42 3.88 -0.32
N THR A 34 -5.84 4.79 -1.09
CA THR A 34 -6.18 6.21 -1.06
C THR A 34 -6.90 6.58 -2.35
N TYR A 35 -8.23 6.64 -2.30
CA TYR A 35 -9.07 6.85 -3.49
C TYR A 35 -8.67 8.09 -4.30
N GLN A 36 -8.53 9.24 -3.63
CA GLN A 36 -8.23 10.52 -4.30
C GLN A 36 -6.80 10.59 -4.87
N ALA A 37 -5.83 9.88 -4.27
CA ALA A 37 -4.45 9.89 -4.75
C ALA A 37 -4.10 8.71 -5.67
N GLY A 38 -5.01 7.74 -5.84
CA GLY A 38 -4.76 6.55 -6.67
C GLY A 38 -3.57 5.72 -6.19
N ARG A 39 -3.37 5.61 -4.87
CA ARG A 39 -2.26 4.86 -4.29
C ARG A 39 -2.75 3.71 -3.44
N LEU A 40 -1.97 2.63 -3.47
CA LEU A 40 -1.93 1.64 -2.41
C LEU A 40 -0.72 1.96 -1.54
N VAL A 41 -0.92 2.04 -0.23
CA VAL A 41 0.11 2.37 0.75
C VAL A 41 0.32 1.17 1.67
N GLY A 42 1.54 0.65 1.71
CA GLY A 42 1.98 -0.30 2.73
C GLY A 42 2.56 0.46 3.91
N VAL A 43 2.08 0.15 5.12
CA VAL A 43 2.57 0.73 6.38
C VAL A 43 3.10 -0.39 7.25
N GLY A 44 4.41 -0.42 7.44
CA GLY A 44 5.08 -1.33 8.36
C GLY A 44 5.83 -0.57 9.44
N SER A 45 6.59 -1.29 10.24
CA SER A 45 7.60 -0.71 11.11
C SER A 45 8.98 -1.30 10.81
N ARG A 46 10.01 -0.46 10.99
CA ARG A 46 11.40 -0.86 10.86
C ARG A 46 12.27 0.00 11.78
N ALA A 47 13.13 -0.66 12.56
CA ALA A 47 14.04 -0.02 13.51
C ALA A 47 13.32 0.98 14.44
N GLY A 48 12.09 0.67 14.86
CA GLY A 48 11.28 1.52 15.74
C GLY A 48 10.61 2.72 15.06
N ALA A 49 10.73 2.88 13.74
CA ALA A 49 10.06 3.92 12.96
C ALA A 49 9.02 3.33 12.01
N LEU A 50 8.11 4.17 11.49
CA LEU A 50 7.21 3.77 10.41
C LEU A 50 8.00 3.60 9.11
N SER A 51 7.66 2.56 8.36
CA SER A 51 8.13 2.35 6.99
C SER A 51 6.94 2.42 6.04
N LEU A 52 7.02 3.26 5.01
CA LEU A 52 5.95 3.48 4.04
C LEU A 52 6.41 3.07 2.64
N SER A 53 5.61 2.24 1.98
CA SER A 53 5.77 1.93 0.56
C SER A 53 4.53 2.38 -0.20
N PHE A 54 4.73 2.80 -1.45
CA PHE A 54 3.65 3.34 -2.27
C PHE A 54 3.63 2.68 -3.65
N SER A 55 2.48 2.16 -4.04
CA SER A 55 2.23 1.65 -5.40
C SER A 55 1.13 2.48 -6.06
N HIS A 56 1.30 2.79 -7.34
CA HIS A 56 0.32 3.57 -8.08
C HIS A 56 -0.65 2.65 -8.83
N PHE A 57 -1.94 2.99 -8.80
CA PHE A 57 -3.00 2.32 -9.52
C PHE A 57 -3.97 3.37 -10.08
N ASP A 58 -4.69 3.06 -11.16
CA ASP A 58 -5.75 3.93 -11.69
C ASP A 58 -6.94 3.98 -10.71
N GLN A 59 -6.87 4.93 -9.78
CA GLN A 59 -7.82 5.13 -8.68
C GLN A 59 -7.97 3.86 -7.82
N ALA A 60 -6.99 3.58 -6.96
CA ALA A 60 -7.14 2.52 -5.94
C ALA A 60 -8.35 2.83 -5.02
N MET A 61 -9.49 2.18 -5.27
CA MET A 61 -10.75 2.43 -4.58
C MET A 61 -10.92 1.60 -3.32
N GLY A 62 -10.35 0.38 -3.32
CA GLY A 62 -10.43 -0.54 -2.19
C GLY A 62 -9.36 -1.62 -2.27
N VAL A 63 -9.04 -2.20 -1.12
CA VAL A 63 -8.13 -3.34 -1.01
C VAL A 63 -8.73 -4.40 -0.09
N CYS A 64 -8.50 -5.66 -0.42
CA CYS A 64 -8.94 -6.81 0.36
C CYS A 64 -7.83 -7.87 0.44
N ARG A 65 -7.72 -8.54 1.59
CA ARG A 65 -6.87 -9.72 1.76
C ARG A 65 -7.59 -10.94 1.18
N THR A 66 -6.92 -11.65 0.28
CA THR A 66 -7.37 -12.95 -0.23
C THR A 66 -6.54 -14.09 0.41
N PRO A 67 -6.90 -15.36 0.25
CA PRO A 67 -6.03 -16.46 0.69
C PRO A 67 -4.64 -16.43 0.04
N ALA A 68 -4.55 -16.02 -1.22
CA ALA A 68 -3.32 -16.05 -2.02
C ALA A 68 -2.52 -14.73 -2.04
N GLY A 69 -3.10 -13.61 -1.59
CA GLY A 69 -2.45 -12.31 -1.65
C GLY A 69 -3.40 -11.15 -1.34
N LEU A 70 -3.37 -10.11 -2.16
CA LEU A 70 -4.29 -8.98 -2.08
C LEU A 70 -5.11 -8.87 -3.37
N ALA A 71 -6.30 -8.29 -3.25
CA ALA A 71 -7.07 -7.81 -4.40
C ALA A 71 -7.26 -6.30 -4.26
N VAL A 72 -7.02 -5.55 -5.33
CA VAL A 72 -7.16 -4.08 -5.35
C VAL A 72 -8.22 -3.71 -6.39
N GLY A 73 -9.33 -3.17 -5.91
CA GLY A 73 -10.37 -2.59 -6.76
C GLY A 73 -9.93 -1.22 -7.26
N CYS A 74 -9.91 -1.05 -8.58
CA CYS A 74 -9.57 0.17 -9.30
C CYS A 74 -10.73 0.58 -10.20
N ARG A 75 -10.63 1.74 -10.85
CA ARG A 75 -11.75 2.35 -11.60
C ARG A 75 -12.49 1.41 -12.56
N GLN A 76 -11.76 0.60 -13.33
CA GLN A 76 -12.35 -0.34 -14.31
C GLN A 76 -11.81 -1.77 -14.15
N MET A 77 -11.02 -2.02 -13.11
CA MET A 77 -10.26 -3.26 -13.00
C MET A 77 -10.09 -3.70 -11.57
N ILE A 78 -10.14 -5.01 -11.34
CA ILE A 78 -9.71 -5.62 -10.09
C ILE A 78 -8.35 -6.27 -10.33
N TRP A 79 -7.32 -5.75 -9.67
CA TRP A 79 -5.98 -6.35 -9.69
C TRP A 79 -5.85 -7.45 -8.65
N GLN A 80 -5.29 -8.58 -9.04
CA GLN A 80 -4.88 -9.65 -8.13
C GLN A 80 -3.37 -9.56 -7.92
N LEU A 81 -2.98 -9.43 -6.65
CA LEU A 81 -1.60 -9.30 -6.21
C LEU A 81 -1.22 -10.53 -5.37
N PRO A 82 -0.84 -11.66 -5.99
CA PRO A 82 -0.34 -12.81 -5.24
C PRO A 82 0.85 -12.43 -4.37
N ALA A 83 0.88 -13.04 -3.19
CA ALA A 83 1.99 -12.95 -2.25
C ALA A 83 3.17 -13.83 -2.71
N ASP A 84 4.37 -13.28 -2.70
CA ASP A 84 5.60 -13.98 -3.01
C ASP A 84 6.66 -13.64 -1.96
N ARG A 85 7.04 -14.65 -1.16
CA ARG A 85 8.10 -14.53 -0.15
C ARG A 85 9.49 -14.83 -0.71
N ALA A 86 9.58 -15.51 -1.85
CA ALA A 86 10.86 -15.87 -2.45
C ALA A 86 11.51 -14.64 -3.10
N ILE A 87 10.71 -13.76 -3.69
CA ILE A 87 11.21 -12.53 -4.32
C ILE A 87 11.43 -11.38 -3.34
N ALA A 88 10.71 -11.36 -2.20
CA ALA A 88 10.75 -10.25 -1.25
C ALA A 88 12.18 -9.85 -0.82
N PRO A 89 13.11 -10.78 -0.53
CA PRO A 89 14.49 -10.43 -0.16
C PRO A 89 15.31 -9.80 -1.28
N SER A 90 14.92 -10.00 -2.54
CA SER A 90 15.60 -9.45 -3.73
C SER A 90 15.11 -8.07 -4.14
N LEU A 91 14.01 -7.58 -3.54
CA LEU A 91 13.52 -6.24 -3.78
C LEU A 91 14.44 -5.23 -3.10
N SER A 92 14.75 -4.13 -3.78
CA SER A 92 15.49 -3.02 -3.19
C SER A 92 14.60 -2.22 -2.23
N PRO A 93 15.07 -1.88 -1.02
CA PRO A 93 16.37 -2.23 -0.44
C PRO A 93 16.45 -3.71 -0.06
N GLU A 94 17.56 -4.37 -0.40
CA GLU A 94 17.69 -5.83 -0.23
C GLU A 94 17.40 -6.27 1.20
N ARG A 95 16.68 -7.40 1.31
CA ARG A 95 16.30 -8.05 2.57
C ARG A 95 15.48 -7.19 3.54
N GLU A 96 14.88 -6.11 3.06
CA GLU A 96 14.02 -5.27 3.88
C GLU A 96 12.58 -5.81 4.00
N HIS A 97 12.15 -6.61 3.02
CA HIS A 97 10.79 -7.09 2.92
C HIS A 97 10.70 -8.60 3.18
N ASP A 98 9.69 -9.01 3.95
CA ASP A 98 9.36 -10.39 4.28
C ASP A 98 8.34 -11.01 3.31
N ILE A 99 7.59 -10.16 2.61
CA ILE A 99 6.60 -10.55 1.59
C ILE A 99 6.50 -9.49 0.50
N ALA A 100 6.34 -9.92 -0.75
CA ALA A 100 6.06 -9.05 -1.89
C ALA A 100 4.65 -9.33 -2.42
N PHE A 101 3.91 -8.28 -2.79
CA PHE A 101 2.60 -8.39 -3.44
C PHE A 101 2.72 -7.88 -4.88
N LEU A 102 2.64 -8.78 -5.85
CA LEU A 102 2.96 -8.47 -7.24
C LEU A 102 1.70 -8.32 -8.08
N ALA A 103 1.46 -7.16 -8.70
CA ALA A 103 0.33 -6.96 -9.62
C ALA A 103 0.50 -7.82 -10.89
N ARG A 104 -0.04 -9.04 -10.88
CA ARG A 104 0.23 -10.07 -11.91
C ARG A 104 -0.92 -10.26 -12.88
N THR A 105 -2.16 -10.12 -12.43
CA THR A 105 -3.36 -10.28 -13.27
C THR A 105 -4.41 -9.23 -12.92
N GLY A 106 -5.21 -8.85 -13.91
CA GLY A 106 -6.30 -7.88 -13.76
C GLY A 106 -7.56 -8.40 -14.44
N HIS A 107 -8.70 -8.21 -13.79
CA HIS A 107 -10.03 -8.47 -14.36
C HIS A 107 -10.73 -7.16 -14.66
N LEU A 108 -11.06 -6.92 -15.93
CA LEU A 108 -11.83 -5.75 -16.35
C LEU A 108 -13.32 -5.99 -16.09
N THR A 109 -13.98 -5.06 -15.42
CA THR A 109 -15.41 -5.11 -15.05
C THR A 109 -16.26 -4.18 -15.87
#